data_AF-A0A6B3FMX2-F1
#
_entry.id   AF-A0A6B3FMX2-F1
#
_cell.length_a   1.000
_cell.length_b   1.000
_cell.length_c   1.000
_cell.angle_alpha   90.00
_cell.angle_beta   90.00
_cell.angle_gamma   90.00
#
_symmetry.space_group_name_H-M   'P 1'
#
loop_
_entity.id
_entity.type
_entity.pdbx_description
1 polymer ?
#
loop_
_entity_poly.entity_id
_entity_poly.type
_entity_poly.pdbx_seq_one_letter_code
_entity_poly.pdbx_strand_id
1 'polypeptide(L)'
;YWVDNQGFPQHLRKPGHTTYLQTWHGSAYKRMGFDETRVRLQNAPQRERLRQAVDRFDHFLVRSEHDVTTLARAYRLPEEKLLRTGYPRNDALIAERTRAETEGRLPRPPLAGALGLDDHKKTVLYAPTFRGGPGKQRKSRLLLDVREFAERFGDTHTLLVRAHYLESARLPVCPPGTVVDVSRHHDVSELLTLTDVLVTDYSSIMFDFALLD
;
A
#
# COMPACT_ATOMS: atom_id res chain seq x y z
N TYR A 1 17.40 15.39 -10.95
CA TYR A 1 16.04 15.03 -10.52
C TYR A 1 16.07 14.51 -9.09
N TRP A 2 15.05 14.80 -8.30
CA TRP A 2 14.71 14.16 -7.03
C TRP A 2 13.42 13.37 -7.23
N VAL A 3 13.40 12.08 -6.87
CA VAL A 3 12.23 11.21 -7.01
C VAL A 3 12.00 10.51 -5.68
N ASP A 4 10.78 10.58 -5.16
CA ASP A 4 10.43 10.08 -3.83
C ASP A 4 8.91 9.86 -3.70
N ASN A 5 8.49 9.06 -2.72
CA ASN A 5 7.09 8.70 -2.45
C ASN A 5 6.58 9.11 -1.05
N GLN A 6 7.41 9.75 -0.22
CA GLN A 6 7.09 10.16 1.16
C GLN A 6 7.42 11.63 1.41
N GLY A 7 8.66 12.01 1.14
CA GLY A 7 9.18 13.36 1.30
C GLY A 7 10.66 13.35 1.68
N PHE A 8 11.50 14.08 0.93
CA PHE A 8 12.88 14.34 1.36
C PHE A 8 12.91 15.14 2.69
N PRO A 9 13.92 14.96 3.55
CA PRO A 9 14.09 15.77 4.76
C PRO A 9 14.04 17.27 4.48
N GLN A 10 13.39 18.05 5.35
CA GLN A 10 13.18 19.49 5.14
C GLN A 10 14.47 20.32 5.22
N HIS A 11 15.47 19.85 5.96
CA HIS A 11 16.77 20.52 6.04
C HIS A 11 17.57 20.44 4.72
N LEU A 12 17.19 19.54 3.80
CA LEU A 12 17.75 19.49 2.46
C LEU A 12 17.06 20.54 1.57
N ARG A 13 17.84 21.56 1.20
CA ARG A 13 17.41 22.57 0.24
C ARG A 13 17.43 21.98 -1.17
N LYS A 14 16.30 22.02 -1.88
CA LYS A 14 16.21 21.64 -3.30
C LYS A 14 17.02 22.64 -4.14
N PRO A 15 18.07 22.22 -4.88
CA PRO A 15 18.75 23.11 -5.82
C PRO A 15 17.80 23.61 -6.91
N GLY A 16 17.93 24.86 -7.34
CA GLY A 16 16.99 25.48 -8.31
C GLY A 16 16.92 24.79 -9.67
N HIS A 17 17.99 24.12 -10.09
CA HIS A 17 18.05 23.34 -11.35
C HIS A 17 17.53 21.90 -11.19
N THR A 18 17.04 21.52 -10.01
CA THR A 18 16.54 20.16 -9.73
C THR A 18 15.02 20.11 -9.80
N THR A 19 14.51 19.25 -10.67
CA THR A 19 13.11 18.82 -10.69
C THR A 19 12.84 17.77 -9.62
N TYR A 20 11.83 17.99 -8.79
CA TYR A 20 11.32 17.08 -7.78
C TYR A 20 9.99 16.48 -8.24
N LEU A 21 10.04 15.19 -8.56
CA LEU A 21 8.91 14.33 -8.85
C LEU A 21 8.45 13.61 -7.57
N GLN A 22 7.28 13.97 -7.06
CA GLN A 22 6.64 13.30 -5.93
C GLN A 22 5.67 12.25 -6.47
N THR A 23 5.96 10.97 -6.24
CA THR A 23 5.11 9.88 -6.69
C THR A 23 4.02 9.52 -5.70
N TRP A 24 4.15 9.96 -4.44
CA TRP A 24 3.30 9.57 -3.33
C TRP A 24 3.19 8.04 -3.16
N HIS A 25 2.40 7.58 -2.19
CA HIS A 25 2.38 6.17 -1.77
C HIS A 25 0.98 5.57 -1.68
N GLY A 26 0.00 6.17 -2.35
CA GLY A 26 -1.34 5.62 -2.51
C GLY A 26 -2.47 6.65 -2.38
N SER A 27 -3.64 6.27 -2.87
CA SER A 27 -4.83 7.13 -2.82
C SER A 27 -5.30 7.38 -1.39
N ALA A 28 -5.86 8.57 -1.18
CA ALA A 28 -6.34 8.98 0.13
C ALA A 28 -7.68 8.29 0.47
N TYR A 29 -7.65 7.47 1.52
CA TYR A 29 -8.86 7.06 2.27
C TYR A 29 -9.09 7.96 3.49
N LYS A 30 -8.00 8.34 4.17
CA LYS A 30 -8.02 9.21 5.35
C LYS A 30 -7.84 10.67 4.94
N ARG A 31 -8.24 11.60 5.81
CA ARG A 31 -7.88 13.03 5.64
C ARG A 31 -6.37 13.19 5.75
N MET A 32 -5.77 13.87 4.78
CA MET A 32 -4.33 14.07 4.65
C MET A 32 -3.99 15.56 4.60
N GLY A 33 -2.70 15.90 4.61
CA GLY A 33 -2.21 17.26 4.36
C GLY A 33 -2.85 18.30 5.28
N PHE A 34 -3.31 19.41 4.70
CA PHE A 34 -3.94 20.50 5.45
C PHE A 34 -5.33 20.15 6.00
N ASP A 35 -5.94 19.05 5.55
CA ASP A 35 -7.24 18.58 6.00
C ASP A 35 -7.14 17.58 7.16
N GLU A 36 -5.93 17.07 7.45
CA GLU A 36 -5.69 16.21 8.60
C GLU A 36 -6.04 16.95 9.90
N THR A 37 -6.87 16.34 10.75
CA THR A 37 -7.36 16.95 11.99
C THR A 37 -6.22 17.49 12.86
N ARG A 38 -5.10 16.76 12.95
CA ARG A 38 -3.93 17.21 13.72
C ARG A 38 -3.35 18.49 13.13
N VAL A 39 -3.11 18.54 11.82
CA VAL A 39 -2.56 19.73 11.13
C VAL A 39 -3.50 20.93 11.24
N ARG A 40 -4.81 20.69 11.17
CA ARG A 40 -5.83 21.74 11.37
C ARG A 40 -5.80 22.32 12.79
N LEU A 41 -5.58 21.48 13.80
CA LEU A 41 -5.54 21.86 15.21
C LEU A 41 -4.15 22.37 15.67
N GLN A 42 -3.12 22.19 14.85
CA GLN A 42 -1.75 22.61 15.13
C GLN A 42 -1.55 24.14 14.97
N ASN A 43 -0.47 24.68 15.56
CA ASN A 43 -0.15 26.11 15.47
C ASN A 43 0.42 26.47 14.09
N ALA A 44 0.40 27.76 13.73
CA ALA A 44 0.85 28.27 12.42
C ALA A 44 2.22 27.72 11.93
N PRO A 45 3.25 27.54 12.77
CA PRO A 45 4.56 27.05 12.32
C PRO A 45 4.54 25.63 11.73
N GLN A 46 3.67 24.75 12.20
CA GLN A 46 3.61 23.37 11.68
C GLN A 46 2.93 23.32 10.31
N ARG A 47 1.90 24.15 10.09
CA ARG A 47 1.29 24.33 8.76
C ARG A 47 2.28 24.92 7.77
N GLU A 48 3.11 25.86 8.23
CA GLU A 48 4.16 26.46 7.39
C GLU A 48 5.23 25.42 7.01
N ARG A 49 5.66 24.56 7.93
CA ARG A 49 6.55 23.44 7.58
C ARG A 49 5.95 22.52 6.53
N LEU A 50 4.65 22.20 6.64
CA LEU A 50 3.98 21.40 5.62
C LEU A 50 3.97 22.13 4.27
N ARG A 51 3.63 23.42 4.26
CA ARG A 51 3.66 24.26 3.05
C ARG A 51 5.04 24.23 2.39
N GLN A 52 6.09 24.48 3.15
CA GLN A 52 7.48 24.44 2.66
C GLN A 52 7.86 23.08 2.06
N ALA A 53 7.37 21.97 2.62
CA ALA A 53 7.63 20.66 2.03
C ALA A 53 6.94 20.49 0.67
N VAL A 54 5.65 20.85 0.59
CA VAL A 54 4.82 20.74 -0.61
C VAL A 54 5.32 21.66 -1.73
N ASP A 55 5.75 22.88 -1.39
CA ASP A 55 6.20 23.87 -2.37
C ASP A 55 7.46 23.43 -3.13
N ARG A 56 8.22 22.46 -2.58
CA ARG A 56 9.37 21.87 -3.28
C ARG A 56 8.99 20.93 -4.41
N PHE A 57 7.77 20.41 -4.45
CA PHE A 57 7.33 19.51 -5.51
C PHE A 57 7.16 20.31 -6.81
N ASP A 58 7.79 19.86 -7.90
CA ASP A 58 7.54 20.40 -9.24
C ASP A 58 6.46 19.59 -9.95
N HIS A 59 6.43 18.28 -9.68
CA HIS A 59 5.44 17.36 -10.21
C HIS A 59 4.92 16.44 -9.11
N PHE A 60 3.63 16.09 -9.18
CA PHE A 60 2.94 15.22 -8.24
C PHE A 60 2.05 14.23 -8.98
N LEU A 61 2.29 12.94 -8.80
CA LEU A 61 1.52 11.91 -9.48
C LEU A 61 0.14 11.75 -8.85
N VAL A 62 -0.86 11.62 -9.71
CA VAL A 62 -2.23 11.26 -9.36
C VAL A 62 -2.70 10.11 -10.24
N ARG A 63 -3.49 9.20 -9.67
CA ARG A 63 -4.01 8.04 -10.40
C ARG A 63 -5.38 8.27 -11.01
N SER A 64 -6.20 9.10 -10.38
CA SER A 64 -7.57 9.35 -10.85
C SER A 64 -8.09 10.68 -10.31
N GLU A 65 -9.28 11.08 -10.76
CA GLU A 65 -9.98 12.25 -10.21
C GLU A 65 -10.22 12.15 -8.70
N HIS A 66 -10.30 10.93 -8.14
CA HIS A 66 -10.36 10.74 -6.71
C HIS A 66 -9.14 11.34 -6.01
N ASP A 67 -7.93 11.12 -6.54
CA ASP A 67 -6.71 11.71 -5.96
C ASP A 67 -6.66 13.22 -6.11
N VAL A 68 -7.17 13.75 -7.21
CA VAL A 68 -7.23 15.20 -7.43
C VAL A 68 -8.15 15.87 -6.42
N THR A 69 -9.36 15.34 -6.28
CA THR A 69 -10.40 15.89 -5.40
C THR A 69 -10.16 15.65 -3.91
N THR A 70 -9.31 14.66 -3.57
CA THR A 70 -8.94 14.34 -2.18
C THR A 70 -7.51 14.75 -1.86
N LEU A 71 -6.52 14.00 -2.34
CA LEU A 71 -5.11 14.12 -1.98
C LEU A 71 -4.51 15.44 -2.45
N ALA A 72 -4.59 15.76 -3.74
CA ALA A 72 -4.01 16.98 -4.29
C ALA A 72 -4.67 18.23 -3.68
N ARG A 73 -6.00 18.23 -3.56
CA ARG A 73 -6.77 19.25 -2.86
C ARG A 73 -6.32 19.43 -1.40
N ALA A 74 -6.15 18.33 -0.66
CA ALA A 74 -5.74 18.37 0.74
C ALA A 74 -4.32 18.93 0.93
N TYR A 75 -3.43 18.75 -0.05
CA TYR A 75 -2.10 19.39 -0.07
C TYR A 75 -2.10 20.77 -0.76
N ARG A 76 -3.25 21.22 -1.29
CA ARG A 76 -3.41 22.49 -2.02
C ARG A 76 -2.43 22.60 -3.18
N LEU A 77 -2.25 21.48 -3.89
CA LEU A 77 -1.45 21.42 -5.10
C LEU A 77 -2.23 22.03 -6.26
N PRO A 78 -1.61 22.89 -7.08
CA PRO A 78 -2.24 23.46 -8.25
C PRO A 78 -2.19 22.47 -9.43
N GLU A 79 -3.12 22.60 -10.37
CA GLU A 79 -3.32 21.63 -11.47
C GLU A 79 -2.06 21.45 -12.32
N GLU A 80 -1.28 22.51 -12.55
CA GLU A 80 -0.06 22.48 -13.37
C GLU A 80 1.05 21.57 -12.79
N LYS A 81 0.97 21.23 -11.49
CA LYS A 81 1.91 20.29 -10.87
C LYS A 81 1.43 18.85 -10.98
N LEU A 82 0.18 18.59 -11.34
CA LEU A 82 -0.38 17.24 -11.32
C LEU A 82 -0.01 16.46 -12.59
N LEU A 83 0.51 15.24 -12.39
CA LEU A 83 0.78 14.29 -13.46
C LEU A 83 -0.20 13.12 -13.36
N ARG A 84 -1.10 13.02 -14.33
CA ARG A 84 -2.19 12.03 -14.39
C ARG A 84 -1.73 10.74 -15.06
N THR A 85 -0.73 10.11 -14.47
CA THR A 85 -0.05 8.94 -15.05
C THR A 85 -0.32 7.64 -14.29
N GLY A 86 -1.03 7.68 -13.17
CA GLY A 86 -1.02 6.55 -12.24
C GLY A 86 0.28 6.47 -11.45
N TYR A 87 0.41 5.43 -10.63
CA TYR A 87 1.61 5.16 -9.85
C TYR A 87 2.46 4.09 -10.54
N PRO A 88 3.77 4.31 -10.74
CA PRO A 88 4.64 3.33 -11.40
C PRO A 88 4.62 1.93 -10.75
N ARG A 89 4.41 1.87 -9.42
CA ARG A 89 4.30 0.59 -8.70
C ARG A 89 3.10 -0.26 -9.11
N ASN A 90 2.11 0.35 -9.77
CA ASN A 90 0.89 -0.32 -10.21
C ASN A 90 1.00 -0.86 -11.64
N ASP A 91 2.07 -0.54 -12.38
CA ASP A 91 2.29 -1.01 -13.75
C ASP A 91 2.30 -2.55 -13.82
N ALA A 92 2.94 -3.20 -12.84
CA ALA A 92 2.95 -4.65 -12.71
C ALA A 92 1.55 -5.25 -12.48
N LEU A 93 0.65 -4.52 -11.79
CA LEU A 93 -0.71 -4.98 -11.55
C LEU A 93 -1.53 -4.93 -12.84
N ILE A 94 -1.40 -3.85 -13.62
CA ILE A 94 -2.08 -3.72 -14.91
C ILE A 94 -1.56 -4.77 -15.89
N ALA A 95 -0.25 -4.98 -15.95
CA ALA A 95 0.34 -6.01 -16.79
C ALA A 95 -0.17 -7.41 -16.41
N GLU A 96 -0.25 -7.73 -15.11
CA GLU A 96 -0.79 -9.01 -14.65
C GLU A 96 -2.29 -9.15 -14.97
N ARG A 97 -3.10 -8.11 -14.77
CA ARG A 97 -4.53 -8.17 -15.15
C ARG A 97 -4.67 -8.49 -16.63
N THR A 98 -3.97 -7.75 -17.50
CA THR A 98 -4.02 -7.97 -18.95
C THR A 98 -3.55 -9.38 -19.33
N ARG A 99 -2.48 -9.88 -18.69
CA ARG A 99 -2.03 -11.26 -18.88
C ARG A 99 -3.12 -12.25 -18.46
N ALA A 100 -3.70 -12.08 -17.28
CA ALA A 100 -4.72 -12.98 -16.73
C ALA A 100 -6.01 -12.99 -17.55
N GLU A 101 -6.42 -11.85 -18.11
CA GLU A 101 -7.56 -11.71 -19.03
C GLU A 101 -7.31 -12.43 -20.36
N THR A 102 -6.06 -12.42 -20.84
CA THR A 102 -5.70 -12.95 -22.17
C THR A 102 -5.35 -14.44 -22.14
N GLU A 103 -4.56 -14.86 -21.15
CA GLU A 103 -3.91 -16.18 -21.07
C GLU A 103 -4.48 -17.03 -19.93
N GLY A 104 -5.29 -16.43 -19.05
CA GLY A 104 -5.72 -17.05 -17.81
C GLY A 104 -4.71 -16.83 -16.67
N ARG A 105 -5.12 -17.22 -15.46
CA ARG A 105 -4.34 -16.98 -14.24
C ARG A 105 -3.15 -17.93 -14.06
N LEU A 106 -3.06 -18.99 -14.86
CA LEU A 106 -2.00 -19.99 -14.82
C LEU A 106 -1.07 -19.86 -16.04
N PRO A 107 0.24 -20.16 -15.89
CA PRO A 107 0.93 -20.41 -14.62
C PRO A 107 0.93 -19.16 -13.73
N ARG A 108 1.00 -19.37 -12.41
CA ARG A 108 1.06 -18.26 -11.45
C ARG A 108 2.41 -17.53 -11.55
N PRO A 109 2.48 -16.24 -11.16
CA PRO A 109 3.75 -15.51 -11.08
C PRO A 109 4.82 -16.27 -10.29
N PRO A 110 6.13 -16.10 -10.60
CA PRO A 110 7.22 -16.86 -9.98
C PRO A 110 7.24 -16.87 -8.44
N LEU A 111 6.76 -15.78 -7.83
CA LEU A 111 6.65 -15.67 -6.38
C LEU A 111 5.74 -16.75 -5.76
N ALA A 112 4.74 -17.27 -6.49
CA ALA A 112 3.89 -18.37 -6.02
C ALA A 112 4.71 -19.62 -5.69
N GLY A 113 5.63 -20.01 -6.58
CA GLY A 113 6.52 -21.15 -6.37
C GLY A 113 7.51 -20.90 -5.23
N ALA A 114 8.05 -19.69 -5.12
CA ALA A 114 8.95 -19.32 -4.03
C ALA A 114 8.27 -19.33 -2.65
N LEU A 115 6.96 -19.07 -2.60
CA LEU A 115 6.14 -19.15 -1.39
C LEU A 115 5.52 -20.54 -1.17
N GLY A 116 5.73 -21.50 -2.09
CA GLY A 116 5.16 -22.85 -2.00
C GLY A 116 3.64 -22.87 -2.10
N LEU A 117 3.06 -21.99 -2.92
CA LEU A 117 1.61 -21.92 -3.10
C LEU A 117 1.14 -23.01 -4.06
N ASP A 118 0.07 -23.69 -3.68
CA ASP A 118 -0.59 -24.68 -4.51
C ASP A 118 -1.43 -24.00 -5.63
N ASP A 119 -1.30 -24.46 -6.87
CA ASP A 119 -2.05 -23.90 -8.02
C ASP A 119 -3.57 -24.17 -7.93
N HIS A 120 -3.99 -25.22 -7.21
CA HIS A 120 -5.40 -25.56 -7.01
C HIS A 120 -6.05 -24.75 -5.89
N LYS A 121 -5.28 -24.00 -5.10
CA LYS A 121 -5.79 -23.19 -3.98
C LYS A 121 -5.84 -21.72 -4.36
N LYS A 122 -6.93 -21.07 -3.96
CA LYS A 122 -7.06 -19.62 -4.01
C LYS A 122 -6.22 -18.97 -2.92
N THR A 123 -5.77 -17.75 -3.14
CA THR A 123 -4.89 -17.03 -2.23
C THR A 123 -5.62 -15.84 -1.62
N VAL A 124 -5.65 -15.80 -0.29
CA VAL A 124 -6.26 -14.72 0.48
C VAL A 124 -5.14 -13.89 1.11
N LEU A 125 -5.01 -12.62 0.74
CA LEU A 125 -4.06 -11.72 1.38
C LEU A 125 -4.76 -11.00 2.53
N TYR A 126 -4.30 -11.24 3.76
CA TYR A 126 -4.69 -10.50 4.94
C TYR A 126 -3.65 -9.41 5.25
N ALA A 127 -4.02 -8.15 5.05
CA ALA A 127 -3.15 -6.98 5.19
C ALA A 127 -3.79 -5.88 6.05
N PRO A 128 -3.94 -6.08 7.37
CA PRO A 128 -4.50 -5.07 8.26
C PRO A 128 -3.55 -3.87 8.45
N THR A 129 -4.11 -2.69 8.64
CA THR A 129 -3.32 -1.52 9.03
C THR A 129 -2.80 -1.60 10.47
N PHE A 130 -1.71 -0.89 10.73
CA PHE A 130 -1.14 -0.75 12.07
C PHE A 130 -2.11 -0.05 13.03
N ARG A 131 -2.27 -0.63 14.23
CA ARG A 131 -3.18 -0.09 15.27
C ARG A 131 -2.46 0.50 16.48
N GLY A 132 -1.13 0.53 16.48
CA GLY A 132 -0.36 1.06 17.60
C GLY A 132 -0.35 2.60 17.68
N GLY A 133 -0.21 3.11 18.89
CA GLY A 133 0.13 4.50 19.17
C GLY A 133 1.60 4.64 19.60
N PRO A 134 2.14 5.87 19.71
CA PRO A 134 3.50 6.10 20.19
C PRO A 134 3.77 5.34 21.50
N GLY A 135 4.85 4.56 21.53
CA GLY A 135 5.29 3.83 22.74
C GLY A 135 4.55 2.52 23.07
N LYS A 136 3.58 2.07 22.26
CA LYS A 136 2.90 0.78 22.48
C LYS A 136 3.39 -0.28 21.50
N GLN A 137 4.50 -0.95 21.84
CA GLN A 137 4.74 -2.29 21.30
C GLN A 137 3.77 -3.26 21.96
N ARG A 138 2.62 -3.48 21.33
CA ARG A 138 1.76 -4.61 21.69
C ARG A 138 1.97 -5.68 20.63
N LYS A 139 2.19 -6.92 21.08
CA LYS A 139 1.97 -8.11 20.25
C LYS A 139 0.61 -7.92 19.59
N SER A 140 0.56 -7.63 18.30
CA SER A 140 -0.73 -7.43 17.66
C SER A 140 -1.40 -8.79 17.58
N ARG A 141 -2.57 -8.86 18.19
CA ARG A 141 -3.46 -9.99 17.96
C ARG A 141 -4.07 -9.71 16.60
N LEU A 142 -3.81 -10.60 15.64
CA LEU A 142 -4.52 -10.60 14.37
C LEU A 142 -6.02 -10.58 14.68
N LEU A 143 -6.78 -9.74 13.99
CA LEU A 143 -8.23 -9.66 14.18
C LEU A 143 -8.92 -10.88 13.59
N LEU A 144 -8.32 -11.43 12.53
CA LEU A 144 -8.71 -12.68 11.91
C LEU A 144 -8.18 -13.85 12.74
N ASP A 145 -9.05 -14.81 13.06
CA ASP A 145 -8.64 -16.08 13.66
C ASP A 145 -8.01 -16.98 12.60
N VAL A 146 -6.68 -17.03 12.62
CA VAL A 146 -5.90 -17.77 11.63
C VAL A 146 -6.11 -19.28 11.74
N ARG A 147 -6.39 -19.80 12.96
CA ARG A 147 -6.66 -21.24 13.13
C ARG A 147 -8.01 -21.59 12.54
N GLU A 148 -9.03 -20.79 12.83
CA GLU A 148 -10.36 -20.99 12.26
C GLU A 148 -10.32 -20.91 10.73
N PHE A 149 -9.56 -19.96 10.17
CA PHE A 149 -9.36 -19.90 8.71
C PHE A 149 -8.72 -21.19 8.18
N ALA A 150 -7.64 -21.64 8.80
CA ALA A 150 -6.91 -22.83 8.37
C ALA A 150 -7.79 -24.09 8.41
N GLU A 151 -8.58 -24.26 9.48
CA GLU A 151 -9.49 -25.39 9.67
C GLU A 151 -10.65 -25.38 8.66
N ARG A 152 -11.19 -24.20 8.33
CA ARG A 152 -12.37 -24.08 7.46
C ARG A 152 -12.05 -24.00 5.98
N PHE A 153 -10.93 -23.39 5.62
CA PHE A 153 -10.61 -23.04 4.23
C PHE A 153 -9.28 -23.61 3.75
N GLY A 154 -8.46 -24.22 4.60
CA GLY A 154 -7.08 -24.61 4.26
C GLY A 154 -6.92 -25.63 3.13
N ASP A 155 -7.98 -26.39 2.83
CA ASP A 155 -8.00 -27.33 1.69
C ASP A 155 -8.17 -26.63 0.34
N THR A 156 -8.77 -25.45 0.33
CA THR A 156 -9.12 -24.71 -0.90
C THR A 156 -8.46 -23.34 -1.01
N HIS A 157 -7.91 -22.83 0.10
CA HIS A 157 -7.31 -21.51 0.19
C HIS A 157 -5.99 -21.52 0.97
N THR A 158 -5.08 -20.64 0.58
CA THR A 158 -3.89 -20.26 1.33
C THR A 158 -4.03 -18.84 1.85
N LEU A 159 -3.81 -18.63 3.14
CA LEU A 159 -3.79 -17.31 3.76
C LEU A 159 -2.37 -16.73 3.75
N LEU A 160 -2.17 -15.64 3.01
CA LEU A 160 -0.96 -14.82 3.11
C LEU A 160 -1.18 -13.75 4.18
N VAL A 161 -0.38 -13.76 5.24
CA VAL A 161 -0.46 -12.76 6.31
C VAL A 161 0.64 -11.73 6.13
N ARG A 162 0.24 -10.46 5.90
CA ARG A 162 1.15 -9.31 5.86
C ARG A 162 0.87 -8.40 7.07
N ALA A 163 1.48 -8.74 8.20
CA ALA A 163 1.47 -7.88 9.38
C ALA A 163 2.34 -6.64 9.15
N HIS A 164 2.03 -5.56 9.87
CA HIS A 164 2.82 -4.34 9.80
C HIS A 164 4.26 -4.58 10.31
N TYR A 165 5.29 -3.97 9.71
CA TYR A 165 6.70 -4.22 10.06
C TYR A 165 7.07 -3.87 11.53
N LEU A 166 6.30 -2.99 12.18
CA LEU A 166 6.43 -2.68 13.61
C LEU A 166 5.73 -3.71 14.53
N GLU A 167 5.01 -4.66 13.95
CA GLU A 167 4.31 -5.73 14.65
C GLU A 167 4.98 -7.07 14.32
N SER A 168 5.27 -7.86 15.34
CA SER A 168 5.52 -9.29 15.14
C SER A 168 4.22 -10.03 15.38
N ALA A 169 3.56 -10.49 14.31
CA ALA A 169 2.48 -11.45 14.45
C ALA A 169 3.11 -12.84 14.68
N ARG A 170 2.79 -13.50 15.80
CA ARG A 170 3.10 -14.92 15.94
C ARG A 170 1.96 -15.70 15.31
N LEU A 171 2.23 -16.29 14.14
CA LEU A 171 1.28 -17.19 13.52
C LEU A 171 1.19 -18.50 14.30
N PRO A 172 -0.01 -19.11 14.40
CA PRO A 172 -0.14 -20.46 14.92
C PRO A 172 0.56 -21.47 13.99
N VAL A 173 0.90 -22.63 14.54
CA VAL A 173 1.33 -23.78 13.71
C VAL A 173 0.11 -24.28 12.96
N CYS A 174 0.18 -24.27 11.63
CA CYS A 174 -0.84 -24.76 10.71
C CYS A 174 -0.21 -25.78 9.76
N PRO A 175 -1.00 -26.60 9.05
CA PRO A 175 -0.48 -27.43 7.97
C PRO A 175 0.34 -26.59 6.96
N PRO A 176 1.42 -27.15 6.39
CA PRO A 176 2.22 -26.45 5.39
C PRO A 176 1.37 -25.94 4.23
N GLY A 177 1.64 -24.72 3.75
CA GLY A 177 0.92 -24.11 2.63
C GLY A 177 -0.46 -23.55 2.96
N THR A 178 -1.00 -23.76 4.17
CA THR A 178 -2.30 -23.18 4.57
C THR A 178 -2.18 -21.71 5.00
N VAL A 179 -1.10 -21.37 5.71
CA VAL A 179 -0.84 -20.01 6.19
C VAL A 179 0.63 -19.67 5.95
N VAL A 180 0.88 -18.55 5.29
CA VAL A 180 2.23 -18.09 4.94
C VAL A 180 2.44 -16.67 5.45
N ASP A 181 3.49 -16.44 6.23
CA ASP A 181 3.90 -15.10 6.65
C ASP A 181 4.65 -14.41 5.49
N VAL A 182 4.04 -13.36 4.95
CA VAL A 182 4.61 -12.53 3.88
C VAL A 182 4.94 -11.12 4.37
N SER A 183 4.95 -10.88 5.69
CA SER A 183 5.18 -9.56 6.29
C SER A 183 6.55 -8.97 5.95
N ARG A 184 7.54 -9.83 5.67
CA ARG A 184 8.91 -9.45 5.28
C ARG A 184 9.11 -9.30 3.78
N HIS A 185 8.13 -9.68 2.97
CA HIS A 185 8.24 -9.53 1.52
C HIS A 185 8.14 -8.05 1.16
N HIS A 186 9.16 -7.50 0.51
CA HIS A 186 9.31 -6.07 0.32
C HIS A 186 8.20 -5.49 -0.57
N ASP A 187 8.06 -6.02 -1.78
CA ASP A 187 7.15 -5.48 -2.79
C ASP A 187 5.72 -5.98 -2.58
N VAL A 188 4.81 -5.06 -2.24
CA VAL A 188 3.41 -5.44 -2.04
C VAL A 188 2.70 -5.75 -3.37
N SER A 189 3.14 -5.16 -4.48
CA SER A 189 2.51 -5.36 -5.78
C SER A 189 2.66 -6.82 -6.23
N GLU A 190 3.81 -7.46 -5.97
CA GLU A 190 4.00 -8.88 -6.25
C GLU A 190 3.08 -9.79 -5.41
N LEU A 191 2.72 -9.40 -4.19
CA LEU A 191 1.73 -10.14 -3.41
C LEU A 191 0.31 -9.94 -3.95
N LEU A 192 -0.01 -8.73 -4.40
CA LEU A 192 -1.32 -8.42 -4.97
C LEU A 192 -1.56 -9.21 -6.25
N THR A 193 -0.56 -9.37 -7.14
CA THR A 193 -0.69 -10.19 -8.36
C THR A 193 -0.98 -11.67 -8.06
N LEU A 194 -0.57 -12.17 -6.89
CA LEU A 194 -0.89 -13.52 -6.43
C LEU A 194 -2.26 -13.63 -5.76
N THR A 195 -2.90 -12.52 -5.41
CA THR A 195 -4.06 -12.50 -4.52
C THR A 195 -5.35 -12.71 -5.29
N ASP A 196 -6.20 -13.64 -4.83
CA ASP A 196 -7.58 -13.80 -5.28
C ASP A 196 -8.54 -12.93 -4.46
N VAL A 197 -8.28 -12.82 -3.16
CA VAL A 197 -9.13 -12.08 -2.23
C VAL A 197 -8.27 -11.25 -1.28
N LEU A 198 -8.51 -9.94 -1.24
CA LEU A 198 -7.89 -9.05 -0.26
C LEU A 198 -8.81 -8.88 0.95
N VAL A 199 -8.29 -9.21 2.13
CA VAL A 199 -8.88 -8.86 3.42
C VAL A 199 -8.05 -7.75 4.06
N THR A 200 -8.63 -6.56 4.13
CA THR A 200 -7.99 -5.35 4.67
C THR A 200 -8.98 -4.55 5.51
N ASP A 201 -8.52 -3.50 6.18
CA ASP A 201 -9.37 -2.50 6.84
C ASP A 201 -9.24 -1.13 6.17
N TYR A 202 -8.79 -0.09 6.88
CA TYR A 202 -8.73 1.29 6.38
C TYR A 202 -7.40 1.61 5.65
N SER A 203 -6.95 0.67 4.83
CA SER A 203 -5.70 0.75 4.06
C SER A 203 -5.94 1.28 2.64
N SER A 204 -5.01 2.07 2.13
CA SER A 204 -5.02 2.51 0.72
C SER A 204 -4.71 1.37 -0.26
N ILE A 205 -4.20 0.23 0.21
CA ILE A 205 -3.89 -0.94 -0.64
C ILE A 205 -5.11 -1.46 -1.40
N MET A 206 -6.33 -1.25 -0.88
CA MET A 206 -7.56 -1.65 -1.56
C MET A 206 -7.72 -0.96 -2.92
N PHE A 207 -7.25 0.28 -3.05
CA PHE A 207 -7.31 1.00 -4.33
C PHE A 207 -6.34 0.39 -5.36
N ASP A 208 -5.20 -0.13 -4.91
CA ASP A 208 -4.23 -0.78 -5.80
C ASP A 208 -4.72 -2.17 -6.20
N PHE A 209 -5.27 -2.94 -5.25
CA PHE A 209 -5.86 -4.25 -5.52
C PHE A 209 -7.03 -4.18 -6.51
N ALA A 210 -7.85 -3.13 -6.44
CA ALA A 210 -8.96 -2.91 -7.37
C ALA A 210 -8.52 -2.72 -8.84
N LEU A 211 -7.22 -2.61 -9.13
CA LEU A 211 -6.70 -2.59 -10.50
C LEU A 211 -6.59 -3.98 -11.13
N LEU A 212 -6.78 -5.05 -10.36
CA LEU A 212 -6.77 -6.45 -10.82
C LEU A 212 -8.17 -6.98 -11.15
N ASP A 213 -9.20 -6.16 -10.96
CA ASP A 213 -10.59 -6.39 -11.40
C ASP A 213 -10.85 -5.57 -12.69
#